data_AF-A0A1G3AJW8-F1
#
_entry.id   AF-A0A1G3AJW8-F1
#
_cell.length_a   1.000
_cell.length_b   1.000
_cell.length_c   1.000
_cell.angle_alpha   90.00
_cell.angle_beta   90.00
_cell.angle_gamma   90.00
#
_symmetry.space_group_name_H-M   'P 1'
#
loop_
_entity.id
_entity.type
_entity.pdbx_description
1 polymer ?
#
loop_
_entity_poly.entity_id
_entity_poly.type
_entity_poly.pdbx_seq_one_letter_code
_entity_poly.pdbx_strand_id
1 'polypeptide(L)' 'MADWSVAARYPMHDWHPPLVLAGGLAPDNVAEAIRAVRPTAVDTASGVESSPGRKAKELVERFVEAAMEAFEGEHGGR' A
#
# COMPACT_ATOMS: atom_id res chain seq x y z
N MET A 1 -11.29 -2.54 -8.86
CA MET A 1 -10.26 -2.48 -7.78
C MET A 1 -10.34 -3.75 -6.96
N ALA A 2 -9.26 -4.16 -6.31
CA ALA A 2 -9.23 -5.37 -5.48
C ALA A 2 -10.10 -5.20 -4.23
N ASP A 3 -10.69 -6.30 -3.74
CA ASP A 3 -11.40 -6.33 -2.46
C ASP A 3 -10.39 -6.56 -1.32
N TRP A 4 -10.04 -5.49 -0.61
CA TRP A 4 -9.06 -5.52 0.47
C TRP A 4 -9.54 -6.24 1.73
N SER A 5 -10.83 -6.57 1.84
CA SER A 5 -11.41 -7.22 3.01
C SER A 5 -10.83 -8.61 3.27
N VAL A 6 -10.30 -9.28 2.24
CA VAL A 6 -9.65 -10.59 2.37
C VAL A 6 -8.29 -10.47 3.05
N ALA A 7 -7.48 -9.50 2.63
CA ALA A 7 -6.15 -9.27 3.23
C ALA A 7 -6.26 -8.73 4.67
N ALA A 8 -7.29 -7.93 4.95
CA ALA A 8 -7.58 -7.42 6.29
C ALA A 8 -7.91 -8.52 7.32
N ARG A 9 -8.24 -9.73 6.88
CA ARG A 9 -8.48 -10.90 7.76
C ARG A 9 -7.20 -11.58 8.22
N TYR A 10 -6.03 -11.16 7.71
CA TYR A 10 -4.76 -11.72 8.17
C TYR A 10 -4.59 -11.40 9.66
N PRO A 11 -4.38 -12.40 10.53
CA PRO A 11 -4.34 -12.20 11.98
C PRO A 11 -3.05 -11.46 12.37
N MET A 12 -3.13 -10.13 12.43
CA MET A 12 -2.04 -9.29 12.92
C MET A 12 -1.99 -9.37 14.45
N HIS A 13 -1.24 -10.35 14.96
CA HIS A 13 -0.82 -10.38 16.36
C HIS A 13 0.65 -9.97 16.46
N ASP A 14 1.08 -9.48 17.62
CA ASP A 14 2.46 -9.03 17.88
C ASP A 14 3.54 -10.10 17.59
N TRP A 15 3.14 -11.37 17.56
CA TRP A 15 4.00 -12.53 17.25
C TRP A 15 4.10 -12.86 15.76
N HIS A 16 3.31 -12.22 14.90
CA HIS A 16 3.37 -12.41 13.44
C HIS A 16 4.44 -11.51 12.82
N PRO A 17 5.13 -11.99 11.77
CA PRO A 17 6.05 -11.14 11.03
C PRO A 17 5.31 -9.94 10.42
N PRO A 18 6.00 -8.79 10.22
CA PRO A 18 5.45 -7.64 9.51
C PRO A 18 4.81 -8.02 8.18
N LEU A 19 3.61 -7.49 7.92
CA LEU A 19 2.89 -7.72 6.67
C LEU A 19 3.33 -6.72 5.61
N VAL A 20 3.77 -7.21 4.44
CA VAL A 20 3.98 -6.41 3.24
C VAL A 20 2.82 -6.68 2.28
N LEU A 21 2.06 -5.64 1.93
CA LEU A 21 0.95 -5.75 0.98
C LEU A 21 1.44 -5.45 -0.43
N ALA A 22 1.17 -6.36 -1.36
CA ALA A 22 1.56 -6.23 -2.77
C ALA A 22 0.41 -6.63 -3.70
N GLY A 23 0.56 -6.29 -4.99
CA GLY A 23 -0.34 -6.73 -6.05
C GLY A 23 -1.37 -5.67 -6.44
N GLY A 24 -1.23 -5.13 -7.66
CA GLY A 24 -2.18 -4.15 -8.22
C GLY A 24 -2.19 -2.77 -7.53
N LEU A 25 -1.25 -2.51 -6.63
CA LEU A 25 -1.16 -1.23 -5.93
C LEU A 25 -0.69 -0.13 -6.88
N ALA A 26 -1.37 1.01 -6.83
CA ALA A 26 -1.14 2.18 -7.67
C ALA A 26 -1.45 3.47 -6.87
N PRO A 27 -1.03 4.65 -7.35
CA PRO A 27 -1.22 5.90 -6.61
C PRO A 27 -2.68 6.22 -6.24
N ASP A 28 -3.64 5.71 -7.00
CA ASP A 28 -5.07 5.95 -6.79
C ASP A 28 -5.70 5.04 -5.73
N ASN A 29 -5.04 3.93 -5.36
CA ASN A 29 -5.63 2.91 -4.47
C ASN A 29 -4.79 2.57 -3.23
N VAL A 30 -3.51 2.94 -3.20
CA VAL A 30 -2.58 2.55 -2.13
C VAL A 30 -3.03 3.04 -0.75
N ALA A 31 -3.57 4.26 -0.67
CA ALA A 31 -4.05 4.82 0.60
C ALA A 31 -5.28 4.07 1.15
N GLU A 32 -6.20 3.65 0.29
CA GLU A 32 -7.35 2.83 0.70
C GLU A 32 -6.88 1.44 1.17
N ALA A 33 -5.97 0.82 0.41
CA ALA A 33 -5.41 -0.48 0.72
C ALA A 33 -4.69 -0.48 2.09
N ILE A 34 -3.90 0.55 2.38
CA ILE A 34 -3.22 0.71 3.66
C ILE A 34 -4.23 0.84 4.81
N ARG A 35 -5.24 1.70 4.69
CA ARG A 35 -6.25 1.88 5.76
C ARG A 35 -7.08 0.61 6.00
N ALA A 36 -7.40 -0.13 4.94
CA ALA A 36 -8.18 -1.35 5.04
C ALA A 36 -7.38 -2.51 5.68
N VAL A 37 -6.12 -2.69 5.28
CA VAL A 37 -5.32 -3.87 5.65
C VAL A 37 -4.39 -3.61 6.83
N ARG A 38 -4.01 -2.35 7.06
CA ARG A 38 -3.00 -1.90 8.04
C ARG A 38 -1.67 -2.67 7.95
N PRO A 39 -1.05 -2.77 6.75
CA PRO A 39 0.22 -3.45 6.58
C PRO A 39 1.38 -2.63 7.18
N THR A 40 2.53 -3.26 7.39
CA THR A 40 3.76 -2.56 7.81
C THR A 40 4.48 -1.92 6.62
N ALA A 41 4.28 -2.45 5.41
CA ALA A 41 4.83 -1.90 4.17
C ALA A 41 3.94 -2.24 2.96
N VAL A 42 4.14 -1.52 1.86
CA VAL A 42 3.50 -1.78 0.56
C VAL A 42 4.56 -1.96 -0.53
N ASP A 43 4.25 -2.79 -1.52
CA ASP A 43 5.08 -3.02 -2.70
C ASP A 43 4.27 -2.83 -4.00
N THR A 44 4.89 -2.17 -4.98
CA THR A 44 4.28 -1.98 -6.31
C THR A 44 5.29 -2.21 -7.43
N ALA A 45 4.83 -2.90 -8.47
CA ALA A 45 5.55 -3.06 -9.73
C ALA A 45 4.86 -2.26 -10.84
N SER A 46 3.86 -2.82 -11.49
CA SER A 46 3.24 -2.23 -12.69
C SER A 46 2.40 -0.98 -12.43
N GLY A 47 1.93 -0.75 -11.20
CA GLY A 47 1.07 0.40 -10.87
C GLY A 47 1.76 1.76 -10.94
N VAL A 48 3.08 1.78 -11.13
CA VAL A 48 3.92 2.98 -11.28
C VAL A 48 4.70 2.99 -12.60
N GLU A 49 4.28 2.18 -13.58
CA GLU A 49 4.90 2.11 -14.91
C GLU A 49 4.15 2.92 -15.95
N SER A 50 4.85 3.63 -16.84
CA SER A 50 4.25 4.26 -18.04
C SER A 50 4.04 3.25 -19.16
N SER A 51 4.82 2.18 -19.15
CA SER A 51 4.81 1.06 -20.09
C SER A 51 5.53 -0.13 -19.44
N PRO A 52 5.28 -1.38 -19.85
CA PRO A 52 5.87 -2.56 -19.20
C PRO A 52 7.38 -2.44 -18.98
N GLY A 53 7.81 -2.52 -17.71
CA GLY A 53 9.21 -2.43 -17.29
C GLY A 53 9.81 -1.02 -17.25
N ARG A 54 9.04 0.03 -17.56
CA ARG A 54 9.49 1.43 -17.50
C ARG A 54 8.71 2.19 -16.43
N LYS A 55 9.38 2.51 -15.32
CA LYS A 55 8.83 3.34 -14.24
C LYS A 55 8.60 4.77 -14.72
N ALA A 56 7.49 5.36 -14.33
CA ALA A 56 7.21 6.78 -14.50
C ALA A 56 7.50 7.50 -13.18
N LYS A 57 8.39 8.50 -13.21
CA LYS A 57 8.85 9.21 -12.00
C LYS A 57 7.66 9.82 -11.24
N GLU A 58 6.75 10.44 -11.97
CA GLU A 58 5.58 11.12 -11.41
C GLU A 58 4.61 10.13 -10.73
N LEU A 59 4.51 8.90 -11.26
CA LEU A 59 3.68 7.87 -10.63
C LEU A 59 4.34 7.32 -9.37
N VAL A 60 5.66 7.16 -9.35
CA VAL A 60 6.40 6.75 -8.15
C VAL A 60 6.26 7.79 -7.05
N GLU A 61 6.44 9.08 -7.37
CA GLU A 61 6.29 10.18 -6.41
C GLU A 61 4.88 10.19 -5.80
N ARG A 62 3.85 10.16 -6.64
CA ARG A 62 2.44 10.11 -6.17
C ARG A 62 2.13 8.86 -5.35
N PHE A 63 2.71 7.71 -5.70
CA PHE A 63 2.53 6.47 -4.94
C PHE A 63 3.11 6.60 -3.53
N VAL A 64 4.33 7.12 -3.42
CA VAL A 64 5.02 7.30 -2.14
C VAL A 64 4.29 8.34 -1.29
N GLU A 65 3.90 9.48 -1.86
CA GLU A 65 3.14 10.52 -1.16
C GLU A 65 1.84 9.94 -0.56
N ALA A 66 1.01 9.30 -1.39
CA ALA A 66 -0.25 8.71 -0.94
C ALA A 66 -0.07 7.60 0.11
N ALA A 67 1.01 6.80 0.00
CA ALA A 67 1.33 5.77 0.97
C ALA A 67 1.78 6.35 2.32
N MET A 68 2.67 7.35 2.28
CA MET A 68 3.19 8.01 3.49
C MET A 68 2.08 8.72 4.26
N GLU A 69 1.22 9.49 3.58
CA GLU A 69 0.06 10.13 4.21
C GLU A 69 -0.86 9.11 4.91
N ALA A 70 -1.08 7.95 4.29
CA ALA A 70 -1.90 6.89 4.86
C ALA A 70 -1.22 6.22 6.07
N PHE A 71 0.10 6.02 6.05
CA PHE A 71 0.83 5.48 7.20
C PHE A 71 0.92 6.47 8.37
N GLU A 72 1.09 7.77 8.11
CA GLU A 72 1.16 8.81 9.13
C GLU A 72 -0.19 9.05 9.82
N GLY A 73 -1.29 9.02 9.06
CA GLY A 73 -2.65 9.14 9.60
C GLY A 73 -2.99 8.07 10.65
N GLU A 74 -2.34 6.91 10.61
CA GLU A 74 -2.49 5.84 11.61
C GLU A 74 -1.61 6.05 12.86
N HIS A 75 -0.52 6.82 12.76
CA HIS A 75 0.40 7.06 13.88
C HIS A 75 -0.05 8.16 14.85
N GLY A 76 -0.99 9.02 14.47
CA GLY A 76 -1.51 10.12 15.29
C GLY A 76 -2.57 9.74 16.33
N GLY A 77 -2.92 8.45 16.46
CA GLY A 77 -3.96 7.94 17.36
C GLY A 77 -3.46 7.18 18.59
N ARG A 78 -2.19 7.32 18.97
CA ARG A 78 -1.61 6.72 20.19
C ARG A 78 -1.39 7.75 21.29
#